data_AF-A0A1H5ACM7-F1
#
_entry.id   AF-A0A1H5ACM7-F1
#
_cell.length_a   1.000
_cell.length_b   1.000
_cell.length_c   1.000
_cell.angle_alpha   90.00
_cell.angle_beta   90.00
_cell.angle_gamma   90.00
#
_symmetry.space_group_name_H-M   'P 1'
#
loop_
_entity.id
_entity.type
_entity.pdbx_description
1 polymer ?
#
loop_
_entity_poly.entity_id
_entity_poly.type
_entity_poly.pdbx_seq_one_letter_code
_entity_poly.pdbx_strand_id
1 'polypeptide(L)' 'MEAGIVTAADMARHVGIDPKAFRHRLRMAKDEGRLTWHKQKGQRWVAARDSPEPHEMQGVLTEMTKGR' A
#
# COMPACT_ATOMS: atom_id res chain seq x y z
N MET A 1 -12.07 15.33 14.02
CA MET A 1 -12.03 14.70 12.69
C MET A 1 -11.36 13.36 12.88
N GLU A 2 -12.10 12.26 12.84
CA GLU A 2 -11.52 10.92 13.00
C GLU A 2 -10.61 10.67 11.79
N ALA A 3 -9.30 10.59 12.04
CA ALA A 3 -8.34 10.25 11.00
C ALA A 3 -8.62 8.82 10.55
N GLY A 4 -9.32 8.68 9.43
CA GLY A 4 -9.61 7.37 8.84
C GLY A 4 -8.28 6.68 8.54
N ILE A 5 -8.06 5.50 9.10
CA ILE A 5 -6.84 4.73 8.86
C ILE A 5 -7.10 3.82 7.66
N VAL A 6 -6.28 3.93 6.61
CA VAL A 6 -6.29 3.04 5.46
C VAL A 6 -5.20 1.99 5.62
N THR A 7 -5.54 0.74 5.31
CA THR A 7 -4.57 -0.36 5.36
C THR A 7 -4.40 -1.00 4.00
N ALA A 8 -3.20 -1.54 3.72
CA ALA A 8 -2.96 -2.27 2.48
C ALA A 8 -3.94 -3.42 2.28
N ALA A 9 -4.31 -4.10 3.36
CA ALA A 9 -5.24 -5.22 3.27
C ALA A 9 -6.65 -4.78 2.91
N ASP A 10 -7.08 -3.62 3.37
CA ASP A 10 -8.37 -3.04 3.02
C ASP A 10 -8.40 -2.68 1.52
N MET A 11 -7.38 -1.95 1.06
CA MET A 11 -7.23 -1.57 -0.36
C MET A 11 -7.16 -2.79 -1.28
N ALA A 12 -6.38 -3.82 -0.91
CA ALA A 12 -6.26 -5.04 -1.70
C ALA A 12 -7.60 -5.78 -1.80
N ARG A 13 -8.32 -5.93 -0.68
CA ARG A 13 -9.64 -6.58 -0.66
C ARG A 13 -10.67 -5.82 -1.49
N HIS A 14 -10.63 -4.49 -1.44
CA HIS A 14 -11.55 -3.64 -2.20
C HIS A 14 -11.45 -3.89 -3.72
N VAL A 15 -10.25 -4.19 -4.22
CA VAL A 15 -10.01 -4.48 -5.64
C VAL A 15 -9.88 -5.98 -5.96
N GLY A 16 -10.17 -6.86 -5.00
CA GLY A 16 -10.10 -8.32 -5.18
C GLY A 16 -8.68 -8.90 -5.32
N ILE A 17 -7.65 -8.19 -4.86
CA ILE A 17 -6.25 -8.67 -4.83
C ILE A 17 -5.96 -9.35 -3.49
N ASP A 18 -5.15 -10.41 -3.51
CA ASP A 18 -4.66 -11.05 -2.29
C ASP A 18 -3.83 -10.05 -1.44
N PRO A 19 -4.21 -9.81 -0.18
CA PRO A 19 -3.49 -8.88 0.69
C PRO A 19 -2.02 -9.22 0.94
N LYS A 20 -1.62 -10.49 0.89
CA LYS A 20 -0.21 -10.87 1.08
C LYS A 20 0.60 -10.52 -0.18
N ALA A 21 0.07 -10.81 -1.36
CA ALA A 21 0.67 -10.43 -2.64
C ALA A 21 0.86 -8.91 -2.74
N PHE A 22 -0.15 -8.12 -2.36
CA PHE A 22 -0.03 -6.66 -2.36
C PHE A 22 1.04 -6.16 -1.39
N ARG A 23 1.07 -6.67 -0.16
CA ARG A 23 2.11 -6.30 0.82
C ARG A 23 3.52 -6.70 0.36
N HIS A 24 3.65 -7.81 -0.36
CA HIS A 24 4.92 -8.22 -0.94
C HIS A 24 5.36 -7.24 -2.02
N ARG A 25 4.46 -6.85 -2.94
CA ARG A 25 4.78 -5.88 -3.98
C ARG A 25 5.11 -4.49 -3.41
N LEU A 26 4.40 -4.04 -2.39
CA LEU A 26 4.72 -2.80 -1.66
C LEU A 26 6.13 -2.86 -1.07
N ARG A 27 6.54 -4.01 -0.51
CA ARG A 27 7.91 -4.19 -0.01
C ARG A 27 8.95 -4.09 -1.12
N MET A 28 8.70 -4.72 -2.27
CA MET A 28 9.60 -4.58 -3.43
C MET A 28 9.68 -3.14 -3.91
N ALA A 29 8.55 -2.43 -4.03
CA ALA A 29 8.53 -1.03 -4.43
C ALA A 29 9.29 -0.12 -3.44
N LYS A 30 9.24 -0.44 -2.14
CA LYS A 30 10.07 0.20 -1.12
C LYS A 30 11.56 -0.12 -1.32
N ASP A 31 11.93 -1.38 -1.50
CA ASP A 31 13.33 -1.80 -1.73
C ASP A 31 13.90 -1.19 -3.03
N GLU A 32 13.06 -0.97 -4.04
CA GLU A 32 13.36 -0.22 -5.28
C GLU A 32 13.53 1.30 -5.05
N GLY A 33 13.26 1.81 -3.83
CA GLY A 33 13.34 3.23 -3.50
C GLY A 33 12.12 4.06 -3.94
N ARG A 34 11.02 3.43 -4.36
CA ARG A 34 9.81 4.11 -4.86
C ARG A 34 8.86 4.55 -3.75
N LEU A 35 8.96 3.97 -2.56
CA LEU A 35 8.15 4.33 -1.39
C LEU A 35 9.06 4.94 -0.31
N THR A 36 8.89 6.22 -0.03
CA THR A 36 9.81 6.98 0.85
C THR A 36 9.38 7.07 2.31
N TRP A 37 8.09 6.83 2.58
CA TRP A 37 7.45 6.97 3.89
C TRP A 37 7.59 5.72 4.78
N HIS A 38 7.66 4.52 4.18
CA HIS A 38 7.69 3.27 4.93
C HIS A 38 9.13 2.90 5.35
N LYS A 39 9.75 3.66 6.26
CA LYS A 39 11.16 3.43 6.64
C LYS A 39 11.37 2.27 7.63
N GLN A 40 10.37 1.85 8.40
CA GLN A 40 10.58 0.88 9.48
C GLN A 40 10.25 -0.57 9.10
N LYS A 41 11.15 -1.50 9.43
CA LYS A 41 10.89 -2.95 9.37
C LYS A 41 9.81 -3.30 10.40
N GLY A 42 8.78 -4.04 9.99
CA GLY A 42 7.75 -4.57 10.89
C GLY A 42 6.50 -3.68 11.08
N GLN A 43 6.48 -2.44 10.58
CA GLN A 43 5.26 -1.65 10.59
C GLN A 43 4.21 -2.24 9.64
N ARG A 44 2.97 -2.37 10.11
CA ARG A 44 1.83 -2.69 9.25
C ARG A 44 1.74 -1.62 8.16
N TRP A 45 1.47 -2.04 6.91
CA TRP A 45 1.19 -1.13 5.79
C TRP A 45 -0.11 -0.38 6.06
N VAL A 46 0.01 0.71 6.80
CA VAL A 46 -1.06 1.49 7.41
C VAL A 46 -0.70 2.95 7.19
N ALA A 47 -1.66 3.72 6.71
CA ALA A 47 -1.51 5.13 6.40
C ALA A 47 -2.76 5.89 6.88
N ALA A 48 -2.60 7.16 7.24
CA ALA A 48 -3.76 8.02 7.42
C ALA A 48 -4.35 8.34 6.04
N ARG A 49 -5.68 8.32 5.95
CA ARG A 49 -6.42 8.50 4.69
C ARG A 49 -6.09 9.81 3.99
N ASP A 50 -5.89 10.86 4.77
CA ASP A 50 -5.62 12.22 4.27
C ASP A 50 -4.13 12.49 4.02
N SER A 51 -3.27 11.49 4.16
CA SER A 51 -1.83 11.61 3.91
C SER A 51 -1.49 11.12 2.49
N PRO A 52 -0.32 11.43 1.91
CA PRO A 52 0.04 10.99 0.55
C PRO A 52 0.30 9.48 0.40
N GLU A 53 0.54 8.77 1.49
CA GLU A 53 0.91 7.35 1.53
C GLU A 53 -0.12 6.40 0.87
N PRO A 54 -1.44 6.54 1.09
CA PRO A 54 -2.45 5.74 0.39
C PRO A 54 -2.40 5.94 -1.13
N HIS A 55 -2.04 7.14 -1.63
CA HIS A 55 -1.90 7.38 -3.07
C HIS A 55 -0.70 6.60 -3.64
N GLU A 56 0.43 6.57 -2.94
CA GLU A 56 1.58 5.75 -3.33
C GLU A 56 1.24 4.26 -3.32
N MET A 57 0.49 3.80 -2.30
CA MET A 57 0.01 2.42 -2.22
C MET A 57 -0.95 2.08 -3.38
N GLN A 58 -1.85 3.00 -3.73
CA GLN A 58 -2.77 2.85 -4.85
C GLN A 58 -2.02 2.77 -6.19
N GLY A 59 -0.92 3.51 -6.34
CA GLY A 59 -0.04 3.40 -7.51
C GLY A 59 0.50 1.98 -7.67
N VAL A 60 1.01 1.39 -6.60
CA VAL A 60 1.50 -0.01 -6.62
C VAL A 60 0.37 -1.00 -6.90
N LEU A 61 -0.83 -0.78 -6.34
CA LEU A 61 -1.99 -1.61 -6.57
C LEU A 61 -2.44 -1.56 -8.04
N THR A 62 -2.42 -0.37 -8.64
CA THR A 62 -2.78 -0.15 -10.05
C THR A 62 -1.85 -0.92 -10.97
N GLU A 63 -0.53 -0.90 -10.70
CA GLU A 63 0.46 -1.67 -11.48
C GLU A 63 0.19 -3.19 -11.39
N MET A 64 -0.24 -3.68 -10.22
CA MET A 64 -0.61 -5.09 -10.07
C MET A 64 -1.87 -5.46 -10.87
N THR A 65 -2.83 -4.54 -11.01
CA THR A 65 -4.05 -4.77 -11.79
C THR A 65 -3.88 -4.58 -13.30
N LYS A 66 -2.93 -3.75 -13.74
CA LYS A 66 -2.69 -3.45 -15.16
C LYS A 66 -2.00 -4.57 -15.94
N GLY A 67 -1.37 -5.52 -15.24
CA GLY A 67 -0.73 -6.69 -15.85
C GLY A 67 -1.66 -7.90 -16.04
N ARG A 68 -2.98 -7.71 -15.91
CA ARG A 68 -4.00 -8.78 -16.04
C ARG A 68 -4.72 -8.72 -17.38
#